data_AF-A0A1S8TMY5-F1
#
_entry.id   AF-A0A1S8TMY5-F1
#
_cell.length_a   1.000
_cell.length_b   1.000
_cell.length_c   1.000
_cell.angle_alpha   90.00
_cell.angle_beta   90.00
_cell.angle_gamma   90.00
#
_symmetry.space_group_name_H-M   'P 1'
#
loop_
_entity.id
_entity.type
_entity.pdbx_description
1 polymer ?
#
loop_
_entity_poly.entity_id
_entity_poly.type
_entity_poly.pdbx_seq_one_letter_code
_entity_poly.pdbx_strand_id
1 'polypeptide(L)'
;MNFEIPLITPVSLKYYNKAQVEEKETYYRALDIRLCLEKICTDLLIQFIPETKKEKWLKLSLHNKLIDTKSFMDNNIITKIINTKLVGNNGVHNGEESNIKSIDIENSILSIHEFSLEIFVAYFKKFGFFKPDSSWVPVIFSILPPIYRVKILKKYFDYDKSPLIIDKLSMALIKNNMITESYDFIKYCLENNYIDKYTYYNFIEKLNLLEHSLDKLAVSKSLTESKERFNMLIDSIPENERDSFSILLSLILNGETNQINIEF
;
A
#
# COMPACT_ATOMS: atom_id res chain seq x y z
N MET A 1 2.34 -14.56 15.25
CA MET A 1 1.88 -14.65 13.83
C MET A 1 2.93 -14.00 12.94
N ASN A 2 3.29 -14.59 11.80
CA ASN A 2 4.23 -13.95 10.88
C ASN A 2 3.44 -13.04 9.92
N PHE A 3 3.25 -11.78 10.29
CA PHE A 3 2.55 -10.81 9.46
C PHE A 3 3.46 -10.36 8.31
N GLU A 4 2.87 -10.19 7.12
CA GLU A 4 3.55 -9.47 6.04
C GLU A 4 3.93 -8.07 6.49
N ILE A 5 5.10 -7.60 6.03
CA ILE A 5 5.62 -6.29 6.42
C ILE A 5 4.68 -5.20 5.83
N PRO A 6 4.16 -4.25 6.62
CA PRO A 6 3.31 -3.19 6.08
C PRO A 6 4.08 -2.27 5.11
N LEU A 7 3.40 -1.74 4.10
CA LEU A 7 3.99 -0.80 3.13
C LEU A 7 4.02 0.63 3.71
N ILE A 8 4.91 0.84 4.68
CA ILE A 8 5.07 2.10 5.42
C ILE A 8 6.54 2.54 5.44
N THR A 9 6.81 3.78 5.86
CA THR A 9 8.18 4.30 5.92
C THR A 9 9.06 3.49 6.88
N PRO A 10 10.39 3.39 6.66
CA PRO A 10 11.31 2.71 7.58
C PRO A 10 11.22 3.22 9.02
N VAL A 11 10.97 4.52 9.20
CA VAL A 11 10.75 5.12 10.52
C VAL A 11 9.47 4.58 11.17
N SER A 12 8.37 4.54 10.43
CA SER A 12 7.10 3.95 10.90
C SER A 12 7.27 2.46 11.19
N LEU A 13 7.99 1.72 10.34
CA LEU A 13 8.27 0.30 10.49
C LEU A 13 9.07 0.00 11.76
N LYS A 14 9.99 0.87 12.16
CA LYS A 14 10.70 0.75 13.44
C LYS A 14 9.73 0.70 14.63
N TYR A 15 8.73 1.57 14.66
CA TYR A 15 7.72 1.59 15.71
C TYR A 15 6.77 0.40 15.60
N TYR A 16 6.33 0.04 14.39
CA TYR A 16 5.52 -1.15 14.13
C TYR A 16 6.20 -2.44 14.64
N ASN A 17 7.49 -2.61 14.40
CA ASN A 17 8.26 -3.75 14.88
C ASN A 17 8.40 -3.75 16.40
N LYS A 18 8.62 -2.58 17.01
CA LYS A 18 8.68 -2.47 18.47
C LYS A 18 7.35 -2.80 19.15
N ALA A 19 6.21 -2.50 18.52
CA ALA A 19 4.88 -2.85 19.02
C ALA A 19 4.59 -4.36 18.95
N GLN A 20 5.35 -5.12 18.15
CA GLN A 20 5.20 -6.58 18.02
C GLN A 20 6.01 -7.37 19.06
N VAL A 21 6.95 -6.74 19.78
CA VAL A 21 7.79 -7.42 20.79
C VAL A 21 6.92 -7.80 21.99
N GLU A 22 6.57 -9.08 22.11
CA GLU A 22 5.61 -9.58 23.11
C GLU A 22 6.14 -9.47 24.55
N GLU A 23 7.47 -9.48 24.74
CA GLU A 23 8.12 -9.33 26.04
C GLU A 23 7.98 -7.91 26.62
N LYS A 24 7.58 -6.93 25.81
CA LYS A 24 7.32 -5.58 26.27
C LYS A 24 5.93 -5.45 26.88
N GLU A 25 5.85 -4.63 27.92
CA GLU A 25 4.58 -4.23 28.52
C GLU A 25 3.66 -3.58 27.49
N THR A 26 2.37 -3.90 27.61
CA THR A 26 1.34 -3.55 26.61
C THR A 26 1.24 -2.06 26.36
N TYR A 27 1.47 -1.21 27.37
CA TYR A 27 1.39 0.24 27.18
C TYR A 27 2.55 0.80 26.33
N TYR A 28 3.78 0.25 26.44
CA TYR A 28 4.87 0.65 25.55
C TYR A 28 4.57 0.24 24.10
N ARG A 29 4.00 -0.94 23.91
CA ARG A 29 3.56 -1.41 22.59
C ARG A 29 2.46 -0.51 22.01
N ALA A 30 1.52 -0.05 22.85
CA ALA A 30 0.50 0.92 22.48
C ALA A 30 1.08 2.30 22.13
N LEU A 31 2.07 2.80 22.88
CA LEU A 31 2.82 4.01 22.51
C LEU A 31 3.49 3.85 21.13
N ASP A 32 4.15 2.73 20.89
CA ASP A 32 4.78 2.44 19.60
C ASP A 32 3.73 2.40 18.45
N ILE A 33 2.52 1.87 18.67
CA ILE A 33 1.40 1.97 17.71
C ILE A 33 1.06 3.43 17.39
N ARG A 34 0.94 4.28 18.41
CA ARG A 34 0.61 5.70 18.21
C ARG A 34 1.69 6.39 17.39
N LEU A 35 2.96 6.21 17.74
CA LEU A 35 4.09 6.81 17.05
C LEU A 35 4.17 6.33 15.58
N CYS A 36 3.87 5.05 15.34
CA CYS A 36 3.75 4.51 13.99
C CYS A 36 2.69 5.26 13.17
N LEU A 37 1.48 5.42 13.70
CA LEU A 37 0.40 6.15 13.01
C LEU A 37 0.73 7.62 12.77
N GLU A 38 1.34 8.31 13.72
CA GLU A 38 1.76 9.70 13.58
C GLU A 38 2.75 9.87 12.40
N LYS A 39 3.69 8.93 12.24
CA LYS A 39 4.65 8.93 11.14
C LYS A 39 4.03 8.55 9.80
N ILE A 40 3.17 7.54 9.73
CA ILE A 40 2.42 7.23 8.51
C ILE A 40 1.64 8.44 8.00
N CYS A 41 0.95 9.15 8.90
CA CYS A 41 0.18 10.34 8.51
C CYS A 41 1.09 11.47 8.02
N THR A 42 2.19 11.72 8.71
CA THR A 42 3.08 12.85 8.40
C THR A 42 3.90 12.61 7.14
N ASP A 43 4.33 11.36 6.90
CA ASP A 43 5.24 11.04 5.80
C ASP A 43 4.48 10.65 4.52
N LEU A 44 3.43 9.82 4.65
CA LEU A 44 2.74 9.23 3.49
C LEU A 44 1.44 9.96 3.13
N LEU A 45 0.56 10.22 4.11
CA LEU A 45 -0.75 10.82 3.80
C LEU A 45 -0.64 12.27 3.33
N ILE A 46 0.43 12.98 3.71
CA ILE A 46 0.70 14.34 3.23
C ILE A 46 0.80 14.43 1.71
N GLN A 47 1.18 13.35 1.02
CA GLN A 47 1.28 13.30 -0.44
C GLN A 47 -0.10 13.44 -1.12
N PHE A 48 -1.18 13.24 -0.38
CA PHE A 48 -2.55 13.42 -0.85
C PHE A 48 -3.06 14.84 -0.62
N ILE A 49 -2.36 15.65 0.17
CA ILE A 49 -2.83 16.97 0.57
C ILE A 49 -2.33 18.01 -0.43
N PRO A 50 -3.21 18.87 -0.98
CA PRO A 50 -2.79 19.95 -1.87
C PRO A 50 -1.75 20.86 -1.21
N GLU A 51 -0.78 21.34 -1.99
CA GLU A 51 0.33 22.17 -1.48
C GLU A 51 -0.15 23.35 -0.64
N THR A 52 -1.18 24.05 -1.13
CA THR A 52 -1.82 25.19 -0.45
C THR A 52 -2.43 24.88 0.92
N LYS A 53 -2.62 23.60 1.25
CA LYS A 53 -3.19 23.14 2.53
C LYS A 53 -2.20 22.34 3.40
N LYS A 54 -1.02 21.98 2.89
CA LYS A 54 -0.07 21.09 3.60
C LYS A 54 0.35 21.64 4.96
N GLU A 55 0.72 22.92 5.04
CA GLU A 55 1.16 23.54 6.31
C GLU A 55 0.06 23.50 7.38
N LYS A 56 -1.18 23.84 6.99
CA LYS A 56 -2.34 23.77 7.89
C LYS A 56 -2.64 22.34 8.31
N TRP A 57 -2.56 21.40 7.36
CA TRP A 57 -2.85 19.99 7.61
C TRP A 57 -1.82 19.35 8.56
N LEU A 58 -0.54 19.69 8.42
CA LEU A 58 0.53 19.22 9.31
C LEU A 58 0.30 19.59 10.77
N LYS A 59 -0.30 20.77 11.03
CA LYS A 59 -0.65 21.28 12.36
C LYS A 59 -1.87 20.59 12.99
N LEU A 60 -2.63 19.79 12.23
CA LEU A 60 -3.76 19.03 12.76
C LEU A 60 -3.30 17.93 13.72
N SER A 61 -4.14 17.64 14.72
CA SER A 61 -3.98 16.45 15.57
C SER A 61 -4.08 15.19 14.73
N LEU A 62 -3.46 14.09 15.20
CA LEU A 62 -3.56 12.78 14.51
C LEU A 62 -5.02 12.39 14.24
N HIS A 63 -5.92 12.63 15.21
CA HIS A 63 -7.34 12.33 15.04
C HIS A 63 -7.96 13.12 13.87
N ASN A 64 -7.68 14.42 13.78
CA ASN A 64 -8.22 15.27 12.72
C ASN A 64 -7.60 14.93 11.36
N LYS A 65 -6.31 14.56 11.31
CA LYS A 65 -5.66 14.05 10.09
C LYS A 65 -6.38 12.81 9.55
N LEU A 66 -6.68 11.84 10.43
CA LEU A 66 -7.41 10.62 10.07
C LEU A 66 -8.87 10.87 9.68
N ILE A 67 -9.55 11.85 10.29
CA ILE A 67 -10.90 12.23 9.86
C ILE A 67 -10.87 12.82 8.45
N ASP A 68 -9.91 13.70 8.16
CA ASP A 68 -9.80 14.38 6.86
C ASP A 68 -9.59 13.37 5.71
N THR A 69 -8.88 12.26 5.98
CA THR A 69 -8.64 11.22 4.97
C THR A 69 -9.87 10.40 4.58
N LYS A 70 -10.98 10.48 5.34
CA LYS A 70 -12.27 9.84 4.96
C LYS A 70 -12.80 10.35 3.62
N SER A 71 -12.39 11.54 3.20
CA SER A 71 -12.79 12.11 1.91
C SER A 71 -12.22 11.36 0.70
N PHE A 72 -11.16 10.54 0.88
CA PHE A 72 -10.50 9.83 -0.21
C PHE A 72 -10.08 8.39 0.11
N MET A 73 -10.42 7.86 1.28
CA MET A 73 -10.11 6.50 1.72
C MET A 73 -11.35 5.76 2.20
N ASP A 74 -11.31 4.42 2.20
CA ASP A 74 -12.40 3.60 2.73
C ASP A 74 -12.72 3.91 4.21
N ASN A 75 -13.99 4.26 4.48
CA ASN A 75 -14.45 4.68 5.81
C ASN A 75 -14.33 3.58 6.87
N ASN A 76 -14.44 2.31 6.50
CA ASN A 76 -14.30 1.20 7.45
C ASN A 76 -12.83 1.04 7.85
N ILE A 77 -11.90 1.17 6.89
CA ILE A 77 -10.46 1.18 7.17
C ILE A 77 -10.09 2.36 8.08
N ILE A 78 -10.59 3.56 7.79
CA ILE A 78 -10.32 4.73 8.64
C ILE A 78 -10.90 4.54 10.05
N THR A 79 -12.09 3.95 10.17
CA THR A 79 -12.70 3.68 11.48
C THR A 79 -11.85 2.71 12.30
N LYS A 80 -11.33 1.63 11.69
CA LYS A 80 -10.38 0.72 12.33
C LYS A 80 -9.10 1.43 12.79
N ILE A 81 -8.57 2.36 12.00
CA ILE A 81 -7.36 3.12 12.34
C ILE A 81 -7.61 4.16 13.42
N ILE A 82 -8.78 4.79 13.46
CA ILE A 82 -9.18 5.66 14.57
C ILE A 82 -9.25 4.84 15.87
N ASN A 83 -9.82 3.63 15.84
CA ASN A 83 -9.83 2.73 17.00
C ASN A 83 -8.40 2.31 17.41
N THR A 84 -7.53 2.02 16.44
CA THR A 84 -6.11 1.75 16.68
C THR A 84 -5.41 2.92 17.38
N LYS A 85 -5.71 4.16 16.95
CA LYS A 85 -5.23 5.37 17.63
C LYS A 85 -5.72 5.45 19.07
N LEU A 86 -6.97 5.06 19.37
CA LEU A 86 -7.50 5.07 20.73
C LEU A 86 -6.75 4.09 21.64
N VAL A 87 -6.40 2.90 21.14
CA VAL A 87 -5.53 1.95 21.85
C VAL A 87 -4.20 2.61 22.19
N GLY A 88 -3.55 3.24 21.20
CA GLY A 88 -2.29 3.94 21.42
C GLY A 88 -2.40 5.09 22.43
N ASN A 89 -3.49 5.85 22.39
CA ASN A 89 -3.76 6.92 23.36
C ASN A 89 -3.93 6.40 24.79
N ASN A 90 -4.67 5.30 24.97
CA ASN A 90 -4.90 4.72 26.29
C ASN A 90 -3.57 4.29 26.94
N GLY A 91 -2.63 3.75 26.16
CA GLY A 91 -1.31 3.36 26.68
C GLY A 91 -0.48 4.56 27.11
N VAL A 92 -0.56 5.67 26.36
CA VAL A 92 0.17 6.91 26.70
C VAL A 92 -0.41 7.62 27.92
N HIS A 93 -1.73 7.68 28.05
CA HIS A 93 -2.37 8.46 29.10
C HIS A 93 -2.52 7.71 30.42
N ASN A 94 -2.73 6.39 30.36
CA ASN A 94 -3.02 5.59 31.55
C ASN A 94 -1.87 4.65 31.93
N GLY A 95 -0.82 4.50 31.10
CA GLY A 95 0.34 3.67 31.41
C GLY A 95 -0.03 2.23 31.78
N GLU A 96 0.52 1.72 32.87
CA GLU A 96 0.23 0.39 33.43
C GLU A 96 -1.24 0.21 33.85
N GLU A 97 -1.95 1.30 34.19
CA GLU A 97 -3.38 1.26 34.53
C GLU A 97 -4.28 1.19 33.28
N SER A 98 -3.68 1.17 32.08
CA SER A 98 -4.44 0.97 30.85
C SER A 98 -4.98 -0.46 30.77
N ASN A 99 -6.31 -0.61 30.65
CA ASN A 99 -6.96 -1.91 30.43
C ASN A 99 -6.76 -2.44 28.99
N ILE A 100 -5.58 -2.25 28.40
CA ILE A 100 -5.25 -2.71 27.05
C ILE A 100 -4.83 -4.17 27.11
N LYS A 101 -5.43 -4.99 26.26
CA LYS A 101 -5.11 -6.41 26.14
C LYS A 101 -4.18 -6.64 24.97
N SER A 102 -3.41 -7.73 24.98
CA SER A 102 -2.55 -8.12 23.85
C SER A 102 -3.32 -8.21 22.53
N ILE A 103 -4.57 -8.67 22.56
CA ILE A 103 -5.44 -8.74 21.37
C ILE A 103 -5.74 -7.35 20.77
N ASP A 104 -5.79 -6.30 21.58
CA ASP A 104 -5.98 -4.92 21.07
C ASP A 104 -4.75 -4.45 20.29
N ILE A 105 -3.56 -4.87 20.72
CA ILE A 105 -2.28 -4.61 20.02
C ILE A 105 -2.22 -5.40 18.72
N GLU A 106 -2.59 -6.68 18.73
CA GLU A 106 -2.62 -7.54 17.54
C GLU A 106 -3.61 -7.00 16.48
N ASN A 107 -4.81 -6.60 16.90
CA ASN A 107 -5.80 -5.98 16.02
C ASN A 107 -5.31 -4.63 15.46
N SER A 108 -4.55 -3.88 16.25
CA SER A 108 -3.93 -2.62 15.83
C SER A 108 -2.85 -2.85 14.76
N ILE A 109 -2.00 -3.86 14.94
CA ILE A 109 -0.96 -4.28 13.98
C ILE A 109 -1.62 -4.66 12.65
N LEU A 110 -2.66 -5.50 12.69
CA LEU A 110 -3.45 -5.88 11.52
C LEU A 110 -4.08 -4.66 10.82
N SER A 111 -4.66 -3.76 11.60
CA SER A 111 -5.28 -2.54 11.06
C SER A 111 -4.26 -1.64 10.37
N ILE A 112 -3.06 -1.46 10.93
CA ILE A 112 -1.96 -0.71 10.31
C ILE A 112 -1.55 -1.35 8.98
N HIS A 113 -1.45 -2.67 8.93
CA HIS A 113 -1.15 -3.37 7.68
C HIS A 113 -2.24 -3.14 6.63
N GLU A 114 -3.52 -3.34 6.96
CA GLU A 114 -4.64 -3.06 6.03
C GLU A 114 -4.65 -1.60 5.55
N PHE A 115 -4.35 -0.66 6.45
CA PHE A 115 -4.27 0.76 6.14
C PHE A 115 -3.14 1.09 5.17
N SER A 116 -1.97 0.45 5.34
CA SER A 116 -0.84 0.64 4.42
C SER A 116 -1.19 0.25 2.98
N LEU A 117 -2.03 -0.77 2.79
CA LEU A 117 -2.53 -1.16 1.47
C LEU A 117 -3.57 -0.16 0.93
N GLU A 118 -4.43 0.36 1.81
CA GLU A 118 -5.44 1.36 1.44
C GLU A 118 -4.80 2.66 0.94
N ILE A 119 -3.60 3.02 1.42
CA ILE A 119 -2.86 4.19 0.89
C ILE A 119 -2.65 4.05 -0.63
N PHE A 120 -2.29 2.87 -1.14
CA PHE A 120 -2.11 2.65 -2.58
C PHE A 120 -3.44 2.68 -3.34
N VAL A 121 -4.49 2.06 -2.78
CA VAL A 121 -5.84 2.08 -3.37
C VAL A 121 -6.34 3.52 -3.49
N ALA A 122 -6.20 4.31 -2.43
CA ALA A 122 -6.55 5.71 -2.41
C ALA A 122 -5.72 6.53 -3.43
N TYR A 123 -4.43 6.21 -3.59
CA TYR A 123 -3.60 6.85 -4.61
C TYR A 123 -4.18 6.60 -6.00
N PHE A 124 -4.48 5.36 -6.34
CA PHE A 124 -5.03 5.00 -7.65
C PHE A 124 -6.42 5.60 -7.90
N LYS A 125 -7.27 5.70 -6.87
CA LYS A 125 -8.58 6.37 -6.96
C LYS A 125 -8.45 7.87 -7.23
N LYS A 126 -7.45 8.52 -6.61
CA LYS A 126 -7.29 9.97 -6.67
C LYS A 126 -6.53 10.46 -7.90
N PHE A 127 -5.46 9.75 -8.28
CA PHE A 127 -4.50 10.19 -9.30
C PHE A 127 -4.50 9.30 -10.54
N GLY A 128 -5.26 8.20 -10.54
CA GLY A 128 -5.28 7.21 -11.60
C GLY A 128 -4.15 6.20 -11.51
N PHE A 129 -4.43 4.96 -11.92
CA PHE A 129 -3.41 3.92 -12.06
C PHE A 129 -2.76 3.93 -13.45
N PHE A 130 -3.53 4.26 -14.50
CA PHE A 130 -3.03 4.52 -15.85
C PHE A 130 -3.28 5.99 -16.19
N LYS A 131 -2.24 6.72 -16.56
CA LYS A 131 -2.35 8.11 -17.02
C LYS A 131 -2.13 8.14 -18.55
N PRO A 132 -2.91 8.92 -19.32
CA PRO A 132 -2.76 9.02 -20.78
C PRO A 132 -1.33 9.35 -21.20
N ASP A 133 -0.65 10.21 -20.44
CA ASP A 133 0.67 10.75 -20.76
C ASP A 133 1.79 10.17 -19.87
N SER A 134 1.51 9.15 -19.04
CA SER A 134 2.53 8.53 -18.18
C SER A 134 2.21 7.07 -17.89
N SER A 135 3.14 6.18 -18.27
CA SER A 135 3.02 4.74 -18.06
C SER A 135 3.81 4.24 -16.85
N TRP A 136 4.38 5.14 -16.04
CA TRP A 136 5.30 4.76 -14.96
C TRP A 136 4.62 4.23 -13.71
N VAL A 137 3.40 4.67 -13.37
CA VAL A 137 2.71 4.19 -12.15
C VAL A 137 2.60 2.66 -12.13
N PRO A 138 2.11 1.97 -13.18
CA PRO A 138 2.08 0.51 -13.21
C PRO A 138 3.47 -0.14 -13.23
N VAL A 139 4.48 0.50 -13.84
CA VAL A 139 5.86 0.00 -13.90
C VAL A 139 6.51 0.05 -12.52
N ILE A 140 6.45 1.21 -11.86
CA ILE A 140 6.92 1.44 -10.49
C ILE A 140 6.20 0.48 -9.53
N PHE A 141 4.88 0.36 -9.66
CA PHE A 141 4.08 -0.53 -8.81
C PHE A 141 4.47 -2.00 -8.98
N SER A 142 4.86 -2.41 -10.20
CA SER A 142 5.25 -3.79 -10.51
C SER A 142 6.51 -4.27 -9.78
N ILE A 143 7.30 -3.35 -9.21
CA ILE A 143 8.49 -3.66 -8.41
C ILE A 143 8.12 -4.28 -7.05
N LEU A 144 6.93 -4.00 -6.52
CA LEU A 144 6.48 -4.57 -5.26
C LEU A 144 6.35 -6.11 -5.35
N PRO A 145 6.54 -6.83 -4.23
CA PRO A 145 6.31 -8.26 -4.22
C PRO A 145 4.88 -8.59 -4.67
N PRO A 146 4.69 -9.67 -5.46
CA PRO A 146 3.39 -10.00 -6.07
C PRO A 146 2.22 -9.99 -5.09
N ILE A 147 2.41 -10.48 -3.86
CA ILE A 147 1.37 -10.53 -2.84
C ILE A 147 0.76 -9.16 -2.53
N TYR A 148 1.58 -8.11 -2.40
CA TYR A 148 1.06 -6.75 -2.19
C TYR A 148 0.28 -6.25 -3.40
N ARG A 149 0.79 -6.54 -4.60
CA ARG A 149 0.14 -6.17 -5.86
C ARG A 149 -1.24 -6.81 -5.97
N VAL A 150 -1.34 -8.11 -5.65
CA VAL A 150 -2.62 -8.83 -5.59
C VAL A 150 -3.57 -8.19 -4.59
N LYS A 151 -3.14 -7.95 -3.34
CA LYS A 151 -4.00 -7.38 -2.30
C LYS A 151 -4.53 -5.99 -2.65
N ILE A 152 -3.68 -5.13 -3.22
CA ILE A 152 -4.04 -3.77 -3.61
C ILE A 152 -4.95 -3.79 -4.85
N LEU A 153 -4.58 -4.54 -5.90
CA LEU A 153 -5.37 -4.59 -7.14
C LEU A 153 -6.73 -5.26 -6.96
N LYS A 154 -6.85 -6.27 -6.08
CA LYS A 154 -8.16 -6.84 -5.72
C LYS A 154 -9.10 -5.78 -5.15
N LYS A 155 -8.62 -4.95 -4.22
CA LYS A 155 -9.40 -3.84 -3.66
C LYS A 155 -9.69 -2.75 -4.70
N TYR A 156 -8.72 -2.45 -5.56
CA TYR A 156 -8.89 -1.40 -6.56
C TYR A 156 -9.83 -1.81 -7.71
N PHE A 157 -9.92 -3.11 -8.02
CA PHE A 157 -10.85 -3.65 -9.02
C PHE A 157 -12.33 -3.37 -8.69
N ASP A 158 -12.69 -3.22 -7.41
CA ASP A 158 -14.03 -2.79 -7.02
C ASP A 158 -14.36 -1.38 -7.57
N TYR A 159 -13.35 -0.54 -7.72
CA TYR A 159 -13.45 0.82 -8.25
C TYR A 159 -13.27 0.88 -9.77
N ASP A 160 -12.26 0.22 -10.33
CA ASP A 160 -11.96 0.22 -11.77
C ASP A 160 -11.91 -1.21 -12.32
N LYS A 161 -12.91 -1.53 -13.15
CA LYS A 161 -13.08 -2.85 -13.79
C LYS A 161 -12.59 -2.86 -15.24
N SER A 162 -11.76 -1.90 -15.62
CA SER A 162 -11.24 -1.82 -16.98
C SER A 162 -10.35 -3.03 -17.32
N PRO A 163 -10.24 -3.38 -18.62
CA PRO A 163 -9.37 -4.46 -19.07
C PRO A 163 -7.92 -4.31 -18.60
N LEU A 164 -7.43 -3.08 -18.45
CA LEU A 164 -6.08 -2.80 -18.00
C LEU A 164 -5.84 -3.22 -16.54
N ILE A 165 -6.83 -3.01 -15.64
CA ILE A 165 -6.74 -3.48 -14.24
C ILE A 165 -6.85 -5.00 -14.18
N ILE A 166 -7.73 -5.58 -14.97
CA ILE A 166 -7.93 -7.04 -15.06
C ILE A 166 -6.63 -7.72 -15.52
N ASP A 167 -5.96 -7.18 -16.54
CA ASP A 167 -4.66 -7.66 -17.02
C ASP A 167 -3.60 -7.61 -15.91
N LYS A 168 -3.48 -6.47 -15.21
CA LYS A 168 -2.45 -6.32 -14.16
C LYS A 168 -2.72 -7.22 -12.94
N LEU A 169 -3.98 -7.39 -12.54
CA LEU A 169 -4.34 -8.26 -11.41
C LEU A 169 -4.09 -9.73 -11.75
N SER A 170 -4.53 -10.19 -12.92
CA SER A 170 -4.30 -11.57 -13.36
C SER A 170 -2.80 -11.89 -13.46
N MET A 171 -2.01 -11.02 -14.08
CA MET A 171 -0.55 -11.18 -14.09
C MET A 171 0.08 -11.17 -12.69
N ALA A 172 -0.46 -10.37 -11.74
CA ALA A 172 0.03 -10.36 -10.36
C ALA A 172 -0.29 -11.67 -9.64
N LEU A 173 -1.46 -12.26 -9.87
CA LEU A 173 -1.87 -13.56 -9.34
C LEU A 173 -0.93 -14.67 -9.85
N ILE A 174 -0.67 -14.74 -11.16
CA ILE A 174 0.28 -15.70 -11.74
C ILE A 174 1.67 -15.55 -11.09
N LYS A 175 2.19 -14.32 -11.00
CA LYS A 175 3.50 -14.03 -10.38
C LYS A 175 3.54 -14.33 -8.87
N ASN A 176 2.40 -14.46 -8.21
CA ASN A 176 2.28 -14.87 -6.81
C ASN A 176 2.02 -16.38 -6.67
N ASN A 177 2.18 -17.17 -7.73
CA ASN A 177 1.85 -18.61 -7.78
C ASN A 177 0.37 -18.93 -7.50
N MET A 178 -0.53 -17.97 -7.73
CA MET A 178 -1.99 -18.14 -7.59
C MET A 178 -2.62 -18.44 -8.95
N ILE A 179 -2.16 -19.53 -9.58
CA ILE A 179 -2.44 -19.83 -10.99
C ILE A 179 -3.93 -20.01 -11.25
N THR A 180 -4.56 -20.94 -10.53
CA THR A 180 -6.00 -21.23 -10.65
C THR A 180 -6.84 -19.99 -10.43
N GLU A 181 -6.54 -19.21 -9.39
CA GLU A 181 -7.28 -18.00 -9.07
C GLU A 181 -7.17 -16.93 -10.17
N SER A 182 -6.03 -16.86 -10.86
CA SER A 182 -5.87 -15.95 -12.01
C SER A 182 -6.80 -16.30 -13.16
N TYR A 183 -6.88 -17.57 -13.54
CA TYR A 183 -7.76 -18.01 -14.62
C TYR A 183 -9.23 -17.90 -14.23
N ASP A 184 -9.59 -18.27 -12.99
CA ASP A 184 -10.94 -18.09 -12.46
C ASP A 184 -11.36 -16.62 -12.44
N PHE A 185 -10.45 -15.71 -12.08
CA PHE A 185 -10.71 -14.26 -12.09
C PHE A 185 -10.99 -13.72 -13.50
N ILE A 186 -10.22 -14.13 -14.52
CA ILE A 186 -10.48 -13.73 -15.91
C ILE A 186 -11.83 -14.28 -16.39
N LYS A 187 -12.13 -15.54 -16.08
CA LYS A 187 -13.42 -16.16 -16.41
C LYS A 187 -14.58 -15.41 -15.75
N TYR A 188 -14.46 -15.09 -14.46
CA TYR A 188 -15.41 -14.25 -13.74
C TYR A 188 -15.61 -12.90 -14.44
N CYS A 189 -14.53 -12.26 -14.93
CA CYS A 189 -14.64 -11.00 -15.65
C CYS A 189 -15.38 -11.11 -16.99
N LEU A 190 -15.22 -12.22 -17.72
CA LEU A 190 -16.01 -12.51 -18.92
C LEU A 190 -17.48 -12.75 -18.58
N GLU A 191 -17.76 -13.57 -17.56
CA GLU A 191 -19.13 -13.91 -17.13
C GLU A 191 -19.92 -12.67 -16.67
N ASN A 192 -19.23 -11.67 -16.10
CA ASN A 192 -19.82 -10.41 -15.67
C ASN A 192 -19.76 -9.30 -16.73
N ASN A 193 -19.35 -9.61 -17.96
CA ASN A 193 -19.24 -8.66 -19.08
C ASN A 193 -18.29 -7.47 -18.82
N TYR A 194 -17.27 -7.63 -17.97
CA TYR A 194 -16.21 -6.63 -17.79
C TYR A 194 -15.19 -6.65 -18.94
N ILE A 195 -15.11 -7.79 -19.64
CA ILE A 195 -14.33 -7.98 -20.87
C ILE A 195 -15.18 -8.75 -21.89
N ASP A 196 -14.86 -8.58 -23.17
CA ASP A 196 -15.45 -9.38 -24.23
C ASP A 196 -14.67 -10.70 -24.46
N LYS A 197 -15.22 -11.57 -25.31
CA LYS A 197 -14.60 -12.86 -25.64
C LYS A 197 -13.22 -12.70 -26.28
N TYR A 198 -13.03 -11.66 -27.10
CA TYR A 198 -11.76 -11.42 -27.77
C TYR A 198 -10.65 -11.08 -26.76
N THR A 199 -10.94 -10.14 -25.86
CA THR A 199 -10.07 -9.73 -24.76
C THR A 199 -9.79 -10.90 -23.81
N TYR A 200 -10.81 -11.72 -23.50
CA TYR A 200 -10.65 -12.94 -22.73
C TYR A 200 -9.60 -13.87 -23.35
N TYR A 201 -9.73 -14.23 -24.64
CA TYR A 201 -8.78 -15.14 -25.28
C TYR A 201 -7.35 -14.56 -25.32
N ASN A 202 -7.22 -13.26 -25.58
CA ASN A 202 -5.92 -12.59 -25.56
C ASN A 202 -5.26 -12.66 -24.17
N PHE A 203 -6.04 -12.47 -23.09
CA PHE A 203 -5.51 -12.60 -21.74
C PHE A 203 -5.13 -14.03 -21.40
N ILE A 204 -5.94 -15.03 -21.78
CA ILE A 204 -5.62 -16.45 -21.56
C ILE A 204 -4.31 -16.83 -22.25
N GLU A 205 -4.12 -16.46 -23.52
CA GLU A 205 -2.87 -16.71 -24.25
C GLU A 205 -1.68 -16.07 -23.54
N LYS A 206 -1.81 -14.80 -23.16
CA LYS A 206 -0.78 -14.07 -22.42
C LYS A 206 -0.45 -14.71 -21.07
N LEU A 207 -1.45 -15.17 -20.32
CA LEU A 207 -1.23 -15.83 -19.04
C LEU A 207 -0.52 -17.18 -19.20
N ASN A 208 -0.90 -17.98 -20.20
CA ASN A 208 -0.23 -19.25 -20.50
C ASN A 208 1.27 -19.02 -20.80
N LEU A 209 1.60 -18.00 -21.61
CA LEU A 209 2.99 -17.63 -21.89
C LEU A 209 3.73 -17.16 -20.64
N LEU A 210 3.06 -16.38 -19.79
CA LEU A 210 3.62 -15.89 -18.54
C LEU A 210 3.92 -17.04 -17.57
N GLU A 211 3.00 -17.99 -17.42
CA GLU A 211 3.13 -19.17 -16.57
C GLU A 211 4.35 -20.01 -16.96
N HIS A 212 4.53 -20.28 -18.26
CA HIS A 212 5.67 -21.04 -18.79
C HIS A 212 7.02 -20.34 -18.65
N SER A 213 7.05 -19.05 -18.29
CA SER A 213 8.27 -18.25 -18.15
C SER A 213 8.50 -17.73 -16.73
N LEU A 214 7.67 -18.12 -15.76
CA LEU A 214 7.72 -17.63 -14.38
C LEU A 214 9.09 -17.77 -13.72
N ASP A 215 9.75 -18.90 -13.94
CA ASP A 215 11.08 -19.23 -13.42
C ASP A 215 12.19 -18.28 -13.91
N LYS A 216 11.98 -17.67 -15.08
CA LYS A 216 12.94 -16.76 -15.73
C LYS A 216 12.69 -15.29 -15.41
N LEU A 217 11.56 -14.97 -14.78
CA LEU A 217 11.21 -13.60 -14.49
C LEU A 217 11.89 -13.12 -13.22
N ALA A 218 12.54 -11.97 -13.32
CA ALA A 218 12.93 -11.21 -12.16
C ALA A 218 11.66 -10.73 -11.44
N VAL A 219 11.19 -11.47 -10.43
CA VAL A 219 10.07 -11.10 -9.55
C VAL A 219 10.60 -10.81 -8.16
N SER A 220 10.28 -9.64 -7.59
CA SER A 220 10.75 -9.27 -6.26
C SER A 220 10.07 -10.17 -5.23
N LYS A 221 10.84 -10.84 -4.38
CA LYS A 221 10.32 -11.72 -3.33
C LYS A 221 10.25 -11.02 -1.96
N SER A 222 10.93 -9.87 -1.82
CA SER A 222 11.00 -9.10 -0.58
C SER A 222 11.00 -7.60 -0.86
N LEU A 223 10.72 -6.79 0.19
CA LEU A 223 10.83 -5.33 0.09
C LEU A 223 12.28 -4.87 -0.10
N THR A 224 13.28 -5.65 0.34
CA THR A 224 14.69 -5.38 0.07
C THR A 224 15.00 -5.46 -1.42
N GLU A 225 14.58 -6.55 -2.09
CA GLU A 225 14.73 -6.67 -3.55
C GLU A 225 13.94 -5.58 -4.29
N SER A 226 12.76 -5.21 -3.78
CA SER A 226 12.00 -4.09 -4.33
C SER A 226 12.75 -2.76 -4.24
N LYS A 227 13.45 -2.50 -3.12
CA LYS A 227 14.28 -1.30 -2.95
C LYS A 227 15.40 -1.26 -3.99
N GLU A 228 16.13 -2.35 -4.15
CA GLU A 228 17.23 -2.45 -5.13
C GLU A 228 16.74 -2.15 -6.55
N ARG A 229 15.64 -2.79 -6.95
CA ARG A 229 15.05 -2.60 -8.28
C ARG A 229 14.47 -1.20 -8.47
N PHE A 230 13.87 -0.62 -7.43
CA PHE A 230 13.38 0.74 -7.49
C PHE A 230 14.53 1.72 -7.74
N ASN A 231 15.64 1.56 -7.05
CA ASN A 231 16.81 2.42 -7.23
C ASN A 231 17.46 2.24 -8.62
N MET A 232 17.41 1.04 -9.20
CA MET A 232 17.83 0.84 -10.60
C MET A 232 16.85 1.46 -11.61
N LEU A 233 15.55 1.44 -11.30
CA LEU A 233 14.50 1.94 -12.20
C LEU A 233 14.44 3.47 -12.19
N ILE A 234 14.53 4.10 -11.02
CA ILE A 234 14.22 5.52 -10.84
C ILE A 234 15.10 6.43 -11.72
N ASP A 235 16.37 6.06 -11.92
CA ASP A 235 17.30 6.77 -12.79
C ASP A 235 16.93 6.68 -14.27
N SER A 236 16.13 5.68 -14.65
CA SER A 236 15.60 5.53 -16.01
C SER A 236 14.30 6.32 -16.24
N ILE A 237 13.68 6.83 -15.17
CA ILE A 237 12.45 7.64 -15.24
C ILE A 237 12.86 9.11 -15.39
N PRO A 238 12.42 9.80 -16.47
CA PRO A 238 12.65 11.23 -16.63
C PRO A 238 12.17 12.03 -15.41
N GLU A 239 12.93 13.02 -14.95
CA GLU A 239 12.60 13.78 -13.73
C GLU A 239 11.20 14.41 -13.80
N ASN A 240 10.80 14.92 -14.96
CA ASN A 240 9.47 15.48 -15.21
C ASN A 240 8.33 14.44 -15.19
N GLU A 241 8.66 13.14 -15.20
CA GLU A 241 7.70 12.04 -15.13
C GLU A 241 7.73 11.33 -13.76
N ARG A 242 8.64 11.72 -12.86
CA ARG A 242 8.66 11.28 -11.47
C ARG A 242 7.54 11.97 -10.71
N ASP A 243 6.40 11.30 -10.64
CA ASP A 243 5.21 11.84 -9.99
C ASP A 243 5.13 11.50 -8.49
N SER A 244 4.04 11.91 -7.85
CA SER A 244 3.75 11.60 -6.44
C SER A 244 3.77 10.10 -6.09
N PHE A 245 3.61 9.19 -7.07
CA PHE A 245 3.70 7.76 -6.83
C PHE A 245 5.14 7.31 -6.60
N SER A 246 6.07 7.86 -7.40
CA SER A 246 7.50 7.63 -7.20
C SER A 246 7.94 8.11 -5.81
N ILE A 247 7.47 9.28 -5.38
CA ILE A 247 7.69 9.81 -4.02
C ILE A 247 7.17 8.84 -2.96
N LEU A 248 5.92 8.41 -3.11
CA LEU A 248 5.28 7.48 -2.17
C LEU A 248 6.11 6.20 -2.02
N LEU A 249 6.54 5.61 -3.14
CA LEU A 249 7.30 4.36 -3.10
C LEU A 249 8.72 4.58 -2.54
N SER A 250 9.39 5.68 -2.86
CA SER A 250 10.70 6.01 -2.27
C SER A 250 10.62 6.23 -0.78
N LEU A 251 9.58 6.89 -0.26
CA LEU A 251 9.39 7.04 1.18
C LEU A 251 9.23 5.68 1.88
N ILE A 252 8.56 4.72 1.24
CA ILE A 252 8.37 3.37 1.79
C ILE A 252 9.66 2.55 1.73
N LEU A 253 10.39 2.57 0.61
CA LEU A 253 11.54 1.69 0.39
C LEU A 253 12.87 2.30 0.89
N ASN A 254 13.06 3.61 0.73
CA ASN A 254 14.28 4.33 1.08
C ASN A 254 14.13 5.15 2.37
N GLY A 255 12.91 5.60 2.71
CA GLY A 255 12.65 6.46 3.87
C GLY A 255 12.90 7.95 3.62
N GLU A 256 13.23 8.32 2.39
CA GLU A 256 13.53 9.67 1.97
C GLU A 256 13.21 9.87 0.49
N THR A 257 13.22 11.12 0.04
CA THR A 257 12.94 11.52 -1.35
C THR A 257 14.18 12.02 -2.08
N ASN A 258 15.38 11.90 -1.49
CA ASN A 258 16.61 12.52 -2.00
C ASN A 258 17.03 12.03 -3.40
N GLN A 259 16.49 10.90 -3.87
CA GLN A 259 16.71 10.36 -5.21
C GLN A 259 15.68 10.85 -6.24
N ILE A 260 14.70 11.63 -5.81
CA ILE A 260 13.60 12.13 -6.63
C ILE A 260 13.65 13.66 -6.60
N ASN A 261 14.48 14.23 -7.48
CA ASN A 261 14.40 15.66 -7.79
C ASN A 261 13.07 15.92 -8.46
N ILE A 262 12.15 16.59 -7.78
CA ILE A 262 10.94 17.13 -8.37
C ILE A 262 11.00 18.63 -8.13
N GLU A 263 11.23 19.39 -9.20
CA GLU A 263 10.89 20.81 -9.20
C GLU A 263 9.36 20.90 -9.20
N PHE A 264 8.79 21.49 -8.15
CA PHE A 264 7.36 21.80 -8.06
C PHE A 264 7.03 23.11 -8.77
#